data_AF-A0A538KPM3-F1
#
_entry.id   AF-A0A538KPM3-F1
#
_cell.length_a   1.000
_cell.length_b   1.000
_cell.length_c   1.000
_cell.angle_alpha   90.00
_cell.angle_beta   90.00
_cell.angle_gamma   90.00
#
_symmetry.space_group_name_H-M   'P 1'
#
loop_
_entity.id
_entity.type
_entity.pdbx_description
1 polymer ?
#
loop_
_entity_poly.entity_id
_entity_poly.type
_entity_poly.pdbx_seq_one_letter_code
_entity_poly.pdbx_strand_id
1 'polypeptide(L)'
;MERIRLEDRQHFVTADGSLIRELVGIPSGNGQQQSIAEATVPPGAETVEHYHRTTEEVYLFTSGEGRMRLGDQEGQVRAGDTVVIA
;
A
#
# COMPACT_ATOMS: atom_id res chain seq x y z
N MET A 1 6.73 -22.51 9.11
CA MET A 1 5.89 -21.44 8.52
C MET A 1 6.01 -20.23 9.44
N GLU A 2 6.71 -19.21 8.99
CA GLU A 2 6.71 -17.92 9.68
C GLU A 2 5.34 -17.25 9.46
N ARG A 3 4.76 -16.71 10.53
CA ARG A 3 3.46 -16.02 10.50
C ARG A 3 3.67 -14.64 11.07
N ILE A 4 3.19 -13.64 10.37
CA ILE A 4 3.23 -12.26 10.81
C ILE A 4 1.79 -11.77 10.96
N ARG A 5 1.51 -11.18 12.11
CA ARG A 5 0.25 -10.50 12.39
C ARG A 5 0.42 -9.02 12.16
N LEU A 6 -0.61 -8.40 11.62
CA LEU A 6 -0.60 -6.98 11.30
C LEU A 6 -0.50 -6.13 12.57
N GLU A 7 -1.28 -6.49 13.60
CA GLU A 7 -1.32 -5.81 14.88
C GLU A 7 0.03 -5.82 15.63
N ASP A 8 0.89 -6.79 15.34
CA ASP A 8 2.21 -6.93 15.97
C ASP A 8 3.28 -6.07 15.27
N ARG A 9 2.98 -5.46 14.12
CA ARG A 9 3.92 -4.60 13.39
C ARG A 9 3.74 -3.13 13.76
N GLN A 10 4.83 -2.51 14.19
CA GLN A 10 4.87 -1.07 14.37
C GLN A 10 4.89 -0.41 12.99
N HIS A 11 4.06 0.62 12.82
CA HIS A 11 4.10 1.40 11.60
C HIS A 11 5.30 2.36 11.61
N PHE A 12 5.79 2.71 10.43
CA PHE A 12 6.68 3.83 10.22
C PHE A 12 6.00 4.88 9.32
N VAL A 13 6.49 6.12 9.41
CA VAL A 13 5.99 7.25 8.62
C VAL A 13 6.86 7.37 7.36
N THR A 14 6.24 7.40 6.19
CA THR A 14 6.90 7.63 4.90
C THR A 14 7.15 9.12 4.64
N ALA A 15 7.91 9.42 3.60
CA ALA A 15 8.23 10.81 3.22
C ALA A 15 6.99 11.65 2.87
N ASP A 16 5.90 11.01 2.42
CA ASP A 16 4.61 11.64 2.12
C ASP A 16 3.65 11.69 3.33
N GLY A 17 4.10 11.24 4.50
CA GLY A 17 3.31 11.24 5.73
C GLY A 17 2.35 10.05 5.87
N SER A 18 2.32 9.12 4.92
CA SER A 18 1.58 7.87 5.05
C SER A 18 2.16 7.00 6.18
N LEU A 19 1.32 6.17 6.78
CA LEU A 19 1.74 5.17 7.76
C LEU A 19 1.81 3.82 7.08
N ILE A 20 2.94 3.11 7.23
CA ILE A 20 3.16 1.80 6.60
C ILE A 20 3.51 0.75 7.64
N ARG A 21 2.87 -0.42 7.56
CA ARG A 21 3.29 -1.67 8.23
C ARG A 21 3.65 -2.72 7.18
N GLU A 22 4.93 -3.05 7.06
CA GLU A 22 5.37 -4.12 6.17
C GLU A 22 5.16 -5.50 6.82
N LEU A 23 4.55 -6.42 6.07
CA LEU A 23 4.31 -7.82 6.46
C LEU A 23 5.19 -8.79 5.69
N VAL A 24 5.41 -8.52 4.40
CA VAL A 24 6.26 -9.32 3.52
C VAL A 24 7.11 -8.37 2.69
N GLY A 25 8.39 -8.66 2.52
CA GLY A 25 9.27 -7.84 1.69
C GLY A 25 10.75 -8.13 1.90
N ILE A 26 11.58 -7.37 1.16
CA ILE A 26 13.04 -7.40 1.30
C ILE A 26 13.49 -6.87 2.68
N PRO A 27 12.96 -5.73 3.18
CA PRO A 27 13.32 -5.24 4.52
C PRO A 27 12.97 -6.22 5.64
N SER A 28 11.82 -6.89 5.56
CA SER A 28 11.40 -7.94 6.50
C SER A 28 12.12 -9.28 6.29
N GLY A 29 12.75 -9.51 5.13
CA GLY A 29 13.59 -10.67 4.83
C GLY A 29 12.82 -11.98 4.60
N ASN A 30 11.50 -11.94 4.61
CA ASN A 30 10.62 -13.10 4.45
C ASN A 30 9.95 -13.17 3.06
N GLY A 31 10.15 -12.15 2.22
CA GLY A 31 9.71 -12.10 0.82
C GLY A 31 10.90 -12.07 -0.14
N GLN A 32 10.80 -12.78 -1.27
CA GLN A 32 11.82 -12.77 -2.32
C GLN A 32 11.39 -12.01 -3.59
N GLN A 33 10.16 -12.24 -4.03
CA GLN A 33 9.60 -11.69 -5.28
C GLN A 33 8.25 -11.02 -5.06
N GLN A 34 7.84 -10.89 -3.80
CA GLN A 34 6.56 -10.37 -3.38
C GLN A 34 6.76 -9.53 -2.13
N SER A 35 5.93 -8.52 -1.99
CA SER A 35 5.80 -7.74 -0.78
C SER A 35 4.33 -7.53 -0.46
N ILE A 36 4.05 -7.36 0.83
CA ILE A 36 2.72 -7.03 1.35
C ILE A 36 2.92 -6.01 2.46
N ALA A 37 2.20 -4.91 2.39
CA ALA A 37 2.16 -3.90 3.43
C ALA A 37 0.73 -3.38 3.62
N GLU A 38 0.42 -2.95 4.84
CA GLU A 38 -0.72 -2.07 5.09
C GLU A 38 -0.25 -0.63 4.98
N ALA A 39 -1.01 0.18 4.23
CA ALA A 39 -0.82 1.62 4.11
C ALA A 39 -2.04 2.37 4.65
N THR A 40 -1.81 3.45 5.39
CA THR A 40 -2.84 4.42 5.79
C THR A 40 -2.42 5.80 5.32
N VAL A 41 -3.26 6.42 4.48
CA VAL A 41 -3.08 7.81 4.05
C VAL A 41 -3.97 8.70 4.93
N PRO A 42 -3.42 9.67 5.68
CA PRO A 42 -4.22 10.58 6.50
C PRO A 42 -5.21 11.41 5.68
N PRO A 43 -6.34 11.85 6.26
CA PRO A 43 -7.27 12.74 5.57
C PRO A 43 -6.59 14.01 5.04
N GLY A 44 -6.79 14.30 3.76
CA GLY A 44 -6.19 15.45 3.08
C GLY A 44 -4.74 15.27 2.63
N ALA A 45 -4.11 14.13 2.93
CA ALA A 45 -2.81 13.75 2.38
C ALA A 45 -2.96 12.98 1.06
N GLU A 46 -1.85 12.85 0.35
CA GLU A 46 -1.73 12.05 -0.87
C GLU A 46 -0.42 11.29 -0.86
N THR A 47 -0.37 10.14 -1.55
CA THR A 47 0.87 9.41 -1.75
C THR A 47 1.69 10.06 -2.86
N VAL A 48 3.03 9.86 -2.81
CA VAL A 48 3.89 10.27 -3.93
C VAL A 48 3.70 9.32 -5.11
N GLU A 49 3.40 9.89 -6.28
CA GLU A 49 3.31 9.15 -7.54
C GLU A 49 4.64 8.50 -7.88
N HIS A 50 4.59 7.21 -8.20
CA HIS A 50 5.75 6.42 -8.60
C HIS A 50 5.34 5.29 -9.55
N TYR A 51 6.32 4.63 -10.15
CA TYR A 51 6.11 3.59 -11.13
C TYR A 51 7.09 2.43 -10.94
N HIS A 52 6.55 1.21 -10.92
CA HIS A 52 7.31 -0.03 -10.85
C HIS A 52 7.50 -0.63 -12.24
N ARG A 53 8.76 -0.76 -12.70
CA ARG A 53 9.07 -1.21 -14.07
C ARG A 53 8.92 -2.72 -14.30
N THR A 54 8.96 -3.50 -13.24
CA THR A 54 9.17 -4.95 -13.30
C THR A 54 8.14 -5.75 -12.51
N THR A 55 7.26 -5.06 -11.80
CA THR A 55 6.31 -5.67 -10.86
C THR A 55 4.99 -4.94 -10.95
N GLU A 56 3.91 -5.71 -11.04
CA GLU A 56 2.58 -5.18 -10.76
C GLU A 56 2.43 -4.92 -9.26
N GLU A 57 1.50 -4.04 -8.91
CA GLU A 57 1.09 -3.77 -7.54
C GLU A 57 -0.43 -3.84 -7.44
N VAL A 58 -0.93 -4.30 -6.29
CA VAL A 58 -2.38 -4.45 -6.06
C VAL A 58 -2.75 -3.74 -4.78
N TYR A 59 -3.68 -2.79 -4.88
CA TYR A 59 -4.32 -2.17 -3.74
C TYR A 59 -5.67 -2.81 -3.47
N LEU A 60 -5.85 -3.32 -2.25
CA LEU A 60 -7.16 -3.62 -1.67
C LEU A 60 -7.46 -2.56 -0.62
N PHE A 61 -8.45 -1.71 -0.89
CA PHE A 61 -8.88 -0.70 0.06
C PHE A 61 -9.67 -1.36 1.19
N THR A 62 -9.15 -1.36 2.40
CA THR A 62 -9.76 -2.09 3.54
C THR A 62 -10.68 -1.22 4.39
N SER A 63 -10.51 0.10 4.36
CA SER A 63 -11.32 1.06 5.12
C SER A 63 -11.25 2.46 4.48
N GLY A 64 -12.20 3.32 4.85
CA GLY A 64 -12.24 4.71 4.39
C GLY A 64 -12.67 4.88 2.92
N GLU A 65 -12.47 6.09 2.42
CA GLU A 65 -12.72 6.49 1.04
C GLU A 65 -11.76 7.61 0.63
N GLY A 66 -11.55 7.79 -0.67
CA GLY A 66 -10.66 8.79 -1.23
C GLY A 66 -10.77 8.86 -2.74
N ARG A 67 -9.76 9.47 -3.37
CA ARG A 67 -9.57 9.42 -4.83
C ARG A 67 -8.25 8.74 -5.14
N MET A 68 -8.24 7.97 -6.21
CA MET A 68 -7.02 7.39 -6.76
C MET A 68 -6.83 7.89 -8.18
N ARG A 69 -5.61 8.32 -8.49
CA ARG A 69 -5.16 8.62 -9.85
C ARG A 69 -4.20 7.54 -10.32
N LEU A 70 -4.42 7.00 -11.51
CA LEU A 70 -3.58 6.02 -12.18
C LEU A 70 -3.35 6.45 -13.62
N GLY A 71 -2.17 7.00 -13.90
CA GLY A 71 -1.90 7.70 -15.16
C GLY A 71 -2.85 8.89 -15.33
N ASP A 72 -3.58 8.90 -16.45
CA ASP A 72 -4.56 9.94 -16.79
C ASP A 72 -5.97 9.66 -16.23
N GLN A 73 -6.19 8.53 -15.56
CA GLN A 73 -7.48 8.18 -14.96
C GLN A 73 -7.52 8.59 -13.50
N GLU A 74 -8.61 9.22 -13.06
CA GLU A 74 -8.88 9.51 -11.65
C GLU A 74 -10.31 9.11 -11.30
N GLY A 75 -10.51 8.50 -10.13
CA GLY A 75 -11.82 8.07 -9.66
C GLY A 75 -11.90 7.97 -8.15
N GLN A 76 -13.14 7.92 -7.63
CA GLN A 76 -13.38 7.60 -6.22
C GLN A 76 -13.04 6.14 -5.95
N VAL A 77 -12.44 5.89 -4.79
CA VAL A 77 -12.17 4.56 -4.24
C VAL A 77 -12.66 4.51 -2.81
N ARG A 78 -13.14 3.36 -2.37
CA ARG A 78 -13.63 3.12 -1.02
C ARG A 78 -13.32 1.71 -0.55
N ALA A 79 -13.56 1.44 0.72
CA ALA A 79 -13.44 0.11 1.30
C ALA A 79 -14.15 -0.96 0.44
N GLY A 80 -13.42 -2.02 0.13
CA GLY A 80 -13.84 -3.14 -0.73
C GLY A 80 -13.40 -3.02 -2.19
N ASP A 81 -13.00 -1.83 -2.66
CA ASP A 81 -12.47 -1.68 -4.02
C ASP A 81 -11.07 -2.30 -4.13
N THR A 82 -10.74 -2.80 -5.33
CA THR A 82 -9.42 -3.35 -5.64
C THR A 82 -8.93 -2.77 -6.95
N VAL A 83 -7.67 -2.32 -6.97
CA VAL A 83 -7.02 -1.75 -8.15
C VAL A 83 -5.70 -2.47 -8.41
N VAL A 84 -5.49 -2.89 -9.66
CA VAL A 84 -4.21 -3.42 -10.14
C VAL A 84 -3.49 -2.29 -10.86
N ILE A 85 -2.21 -2.12 -10.54
CA ILE A 85 -1.27 -1.16 -11.12
C ILE A 85 -0.23 -2.00 -11.88
N ALA A 86 -0.11 -1.78 -13.19
CA ALA A 86 0.76 -2.57 -14.09
C ALA A 86 1.66 -1.67 -14.95
#